data_AF-A0A660PKB8-F1
#
_entry.id   AF-A0A660PKB8-F1
#
_cell.length_a   1.000
_cell.length_b   1.000
_cell.length_c   1.000
_cell.angle_alpha   90.00
_cell.angle_beta   90.00
_cell.angle_gamma   90.00
#
_symmetry.space_group_name_H-M   'P 1'
#
loop_
_entity.id
_entity.type
_entity.pdbx_description
1 polymer ?
#
loop_
_entity_poly.entity_id
_entity_poly.type
_entity_poly.pdbx_seq_one_letter_code
_entity_poly.pdbx_strand_id
1 'polypeptide(L)'
;KGDILAKYIMNASIETYGQIVANREIFQSKIKSKNEIHCKKGRVLGGEIMAAKGIYVGEAGSKGNAKTLLIAGIDFQLQNKLKINDENIKKLKDALKKLKPVHKKLSNMRNYLKADQKEKLTELEFKISETEYGIKSLEAESKEIRKEIYSNKKARIVIYDLVYPGVVLRVFDSQYIVENALAGPVVAEIDPITGEIALSSDLNEEKE
;
A
#
# COMPACT_ATOMS: atom_id res chain seq x y z
N LYS A 1 -13.15 11.62 9.65
CA LYS A 1 -13.83 10.30 9.56
C LYS A 1 -15.23 10.51 8.97
N GLY A 2 -15.32 10.81 7.69
CA GLY A 2 -16.60 11.10 7.04
C GLY A 2 -16.42 11.28 5.54
N ASP A 3 -17.53 11.31 4.82
CA ASP A 3 -17.50 11.47 3.37
C ASP A 3 -17.13 12.91 3.01
N ILE A 4 -16.47 13.08 1.87
CA ILE A 4 -16.05 14.39 1.36
C ILE A 4 -16.73 14.60 0.02
N LEU A 5 -17.57 15.64 -0.04
CA LEU A 5 -18.19 16.09 -1.27
C LEU A 5 -17.59 17.44 -1.66
N ALA A 6 -16.96 17.50 -2.84
CA ALA A 6 -16.35 18.72 -3.35
C ALA A 6 -16.62 18.88 -4.84
N LYS A 7 -16.69 20.12 -5.32
CA LYS A 7 -16.69 20.36 -6.77
C LYS A 7 -15.29 20.23 -7.35
N TYR A 8 -14.30 20.75 -6.63
CA TYR A 8 -12.90 20.79 -7.01
C TYR A 8 -12.04 20.40 -5.81
N ILE A 9 -11.01 19.59 -6.02
CA ILE A 9 -9.97 19.30 -5.04
C ILE A 9 -8.64 19.70 -5.66
N MET A 10 -7.95 20.68 -5.09
CA MET A 10 -6.75 21.26 -5.71
C MET A 10 -5.64 21.42 -4.68
N ASN A 11 -4.42 20.97 -5.02
CA ASN A 11 -3.23 21.08 -4.18
C ASN A 11 -3.46 20.62 -2.72
N ALA A 12 -4.27 19.59 -2.53
CA ALA A 12 -4.73 19.16 -1.21
C ALA A 12 -4.10 17.83 -0.82
N SER A 13 -3.89 17.64 0.49
CA SER A 13 -3.56 16.36 1.09
C SER A 13 -4.72 15.92 1.97
N ILE A 14 -5.45 14.88 1.55
CA ILE A 14 -6.69 14.43 2.17
C ILE A 14 -6.55 12.97 2.57
N GLU A 15 -6.87 12.65 3.82
CA GLU A 15 -7.00 11.28 4.30
C GLU A 15 -8.37 11.12 4.96
N THR A 16 -9.17 10.17 4.49
CA THR A 16 -10.49 9.88 5.07
C THR A 16 -10.82 8.39 5.08
N TYR A 17 -11.75 8.02 5.96
CA TYR A 17 -12.33 6.67 5.99
C TYR A 17 -13.60 6.56 5.15
N GLY A 18 -14.20 7.70 4.79
CA GLY A 18 -15.40 7.78 3.98
C GLY A 18 -15.11 7.80 2.48
N GLN A 19 -16.17 7.89 1.69
CA GLN A 19 -16.12 8.10 0.25
C GLN A 19 -15.69 9.53 -0.07
N ILE A 20 -15.00 9.71 -1.19
CA ILE A 20 -14.69 11.04 -1.73
C ILE A 20 -15.40 11.18 -3.07
N VAL A 21 -16.14 12.28 -3.24
CA VAL A 21 -16.79 12.63 -4.49
C VAL A 21 -16.31 14.01 -4.92
N ALA A 22 -15.58 14.07 -6.02
CA ALA A 22 -15.17 15.28 -6.70
C ALA A 22 -15.99 15.46 -7.99
N ASN A 23 -16.80 16.51 -8.10
CA ASN A 23 -17.74 16.60 -9.22
C ASN A 23 -17.08 17.03 -10.55
N ARG A 24 -15.94 17.75 -10.52
CA ARG A 24 -15.33 18.32 -11.73
C ARG A 24 -13.85 18.01 -11.89
N GLU A 25 -13.05 18.19 -10.84
CA GLU A 25 -11.60 18.11 -11.01
C GLU A 25 -10.88 17.77 -9.71
N ILE A 26 -9.87 16.91 -9.84
CA ILE A 26 -8.84 16.69 -8.84
C ILE A 26 -7.51 17.12 -9.47
N PHE A 27 -6.87 18.13 -8.90
CA PHE A 27 -5.65 18.74 -9.43
C PHE A 27 -4.52 18.61 -8.41
N GLN A 28 -3.41 17.99 -8.82
CA GLN A 28 -2.13 17.95 -8.10
C GLN A 28 -2.32 17.63 -6.60
N SER A 29 -3.12 16.61 -6.28
CA SER A 29 -3.54 16.31 -4.90
C SER A 29 -3.10 14.92 -4.46
N LYS A 30 -2.91 14.76 -3.15
CA LYS A 30 -2.65 13.46 -2.50
C LYS A 30 -3.88 13.06 -1.72
N ILE A 31 -4.60 12.07 -2.21
CA ILE A 31 -5.90 11.68 -1.66
C ILE A 31 -5.83 10.22 -1.26
N LYS A 32 -6.21 9.92 -0.01
CA LYS A 32 -6.32 8.55 0.50
C LYS A 32 -7.69 8.32 1.11
N SER A 33 -8.38 7.30 0.64
CA SER A 33 -9.68 6.88 1.15
C SER A 33 -9.69 5.40 1.50
N LYS A 34 -10.34 5.03 2.62
CA LYS A 34 -10.68 3.63 2.92
C LYS A 34 -11.92 3.12 2.18
N ASN A 35 -12.57 3.99 1.42
CA ASN A 35 -13.74 3.65 0.62
C ASN A 35 -13.43 3.97 -0.85
N GLU A 36 -14.45 4.27 -1.64
CA GLU A 36 -14.30 4.62 -3.05
C GLU A 36 -14.00 6.11 -3.26
N ILE A 37 -13.36 6.42 -4.39
CA ILE A 37 -13.14 7.78 -4.86
C ILE A 37 -13.85 7.95 -6.21
N HIS A 38 -14.70 8.97 -6.31
CA HIS A 38 -15.53 9.24 -7.48
C HIS A 38 -15.23 10.62 -8.05
N CYS A 39 -14.83 10.66 -9.30
CA CYS A 39 -14.70 11.83 -10.16
C CYS A 39 -15.27 11.53 -11.56
N LYS A 40 -16.43 10.85 -11.62
CA LYS A 40 -16.97 10.23 -12.85
C LYS A 40 -17.15 11.20 -14.02
N LYS A 41 -17.59 12.44 -13.75
CA LYS A 41 -17.80 13.49 -14.76
C LYS A 41 -16.63 14.47 -14.85
N GLY A 42 -15.56 14.18 -14.14
CA GLY A 42 -14.44 15.06 -13.95
C GLY A 42 -13.14 14.41 -14.36
N ARG A 43 -12.06 15.13 -14.10
CA ARG A 43 -10.71 14.71 -14.49
C ARG A 43 -9.74 14.77 -13.34
N VAL A 44 -8.75 13.88 -13.35
CA VAL A 44 -7.65 13.86 -12.39
C VAL A 44 -6.38 14.28 -13.11
N LEU A 45 -5.83 15.45 -12.77
CA LEU A 45 -4.60 15.97 -13.35
C LEU A 45 -3.53 16.02 -12.28
N GLY A 46 -2.68 14.99 -12.26
CA GLY A 46 -1.54 14.93 -11.38
C GLY A 46 -1.90 14.58 -9.93
N GLY A 47 -0.92 13.99 -9.25
CA GLY A 47 -1.02 13.60 -7.86
C GLY A 47 -1.13 12.10 -7.65
N GLU A 48 -1.48 11.72 -6.43
CA GLU A 48 -1.54 10.34 -5.96
C GLU A 48 -2.91 10.11 -5.32
N ILE A 49 -3.73 9.29 -5.97
CA ILE A 49 -5.10 9.00 -5.56
C ILE A 49 -5.16 7.53 -5.17
N MET A 50 -5.45 7.26 -3.89
CA MET A 50 -5.47 5.94 -3.31
C MET A 50 -6.83 5.63 -2.69
N ALA A 51 -7.44 4.53 -3.08
CA ALA A 51 -8.71 4.04 -2.56
C ALA A 51 -8.59 2.56 -2.16
N ALA A 52 -9.13 2.19 -0.99
CA ALA A 52 -9.11 0.80 -0.56
C ALA A 52 -10.10 -0.09 -1.34
N LYS A 53 -11.14 0.50 -1.93
CA LYS A 53 -12.12 -0.19 -2.77
C LYS A 53 -11.87 0.12 -4.24
N GLY A 54 -12.41 1.22 -4.76
CA GLY A 54 -12.32 1.55 -6.18
C GLY A 54 -12.14 3.03 -6.46
N ILE A 55 -11.65 3.31 -7.66
CA ILE A 55 -11.47 4.66 -8.18
C ILE A 55 -12.27 4.77 -9.48
N TYR A 56 -13.16 5.75 -9.57
CA TYR A 56 -14.02 5.98 -10.73
C TYR A 56 -13.80 7.40 -11.23
N VAL A 57 -13.20 7.60 -12.40
CA VAL A 57 -12.83 8.94 -12.90
C VAL A 57 -13.24 9.09 -14.37
N GLY A 58 -13.58 10.29 -14.81
CA GLY A 58 -13.87 10.54 -16.24
C GLY A 58 -12.59 10.48 -17.06
N GLU A 59 -11.69 11.42 -16.79
CA GLU A 59 -10.35 11.45 -17.41
C GLU A 59 -9.23 11.31 -16.36
N ALA A 60 -8.13 10.65 -16.73
CA ALA A 60 -6.95 10.55 -15.89
C ALA A 60 -5.70 11.02 -16.63
N GLY A 61 -4.94 11.92 -16.00
CA GLY A 61 -3.72 12.50 -16.55
C GLY A 61 -3.94 13.80 -17.30
N SER A 62 -2.94 14.22 -18.06
CA SER A 62 -3.02 15.41 -18.91
C SER A 62 -2.06 15.32 -20.09
N LYS A 63 -2.31 16.12 -21.13
CA LYS A 63 -1.39 16.25 -22.29
C LYS A 63 0.02 16.68 -21.91
N GLY A 64 0.19 17.32 -20.76
CA GLY A 64 1.49 17.74 -20.23
C GLY A 64 2.24 16.64 -19.47
N ASN A 65 1.77 15.38 -19.50
CA ASN A 65 2.32 14.26 -18.75
C ASN A 65 2.43 14.55 -17.24
N ALA A 66 1.39 15.17 -16.67
CA ALA A 66 1.32 15.36 -15.23
C ALA A 66 1.35 13.98 -14.55
N LYS A 67 2.34 13.78 -13.65
CA LYS A 67 2.53 12.53 -12.91
C LYS A 67 1.26 12.19 -12.13
N THR A 68 0.51 11.21 -12.61
CA THR A 68 -0.78 10.81 -12.07
C THR A 68 -0.71 9.33 -11.71
N LEU A 69 -0.94 9.04 -10.43
CA LEU A 69 -0.90 7.69 -9.88
C LEU A 69 -2.27 7.37 -9.27
N LEU A 70 -2.96 6.38 -9.83
CA LEU A 70 -4.23 5.88 -9.33
C LEU A 70 -4.00 4.50 -8.71
N ILE A 71 -4.36 4.34 -7.44
CA ILE A 71 -4.10 3.14 -6.65
C ILE A 71 -5.42 2.62 -6.07
N ALA A 72 -5.90 1.47 -6.53
CA ALA A 72 -7.05 0.79 -5.95
C ALA A 72 -6.63 -0.46 -5.16
N GLY A 73 -7.45 -0.86 -4.19
CA GLY A 73 -7.26 -2.10 -3.43
C GLY A 73 -6.26 -1.99 -2.28
N ILE A 74 -5.85 -0.79 -1.91
CA ILE A 74 -4.89 -0.57 -0.81
C ILE A 74 -5.53 0.29 0.29
N ASP A 75 -5.68 -0.29 1.49
CA ASP A 75 -5.97 0.49 2.69
C ASP A 75 -4.67 1.13 3.20
N PHE A 76 -4.60 2.46 3.12
CA PHE A 76 -3.44 3.23 3.55
C PHE A 76 -3.05 3.02 5.03
N GLN A 77 -3.99 2.67 5.92
CA GLN A 77 -3.66 2.36 7.31
C GLN A 77 -3.01 0.99 7.46
N LEU A 78 -3.52 -0.02 6.74
CA LEU A 78 -2.90 -1.34 6.72
C LEU A 78 -1.51 -1.26 6.08
N GLN A 79 -1.38 -0.51 4.98
CA GLN A 79 -0.09 -0.24 4.34
C GLN A 79 0.88 0.48 5.29
N ASN A 80 0.41 1.48 6.04
CA ASN A 80 1.26 2.19 7.00
C ASN A 80 1.67 1.29 8.17
N LYS A 81 0.78 0.44 8.67
CA LYS A 81 1.11 -0.57 9.70
C LYS A 81 2.16 -1.55 9.20
N LEU A 82 2.02 -2.08 7.98
CA LEU A 82 3.05 -2.94 7.37
C LEU A 82 4.41 -2.25 7.30
N LYS A 83 4.43 -0.99 6.87
CA LYS A 83 5.66 -0.21 6.80
C LYS A 83 6.33 -0.08 8.17
N ILE A 84 5.55 0.24 9.21
CA ILE A 84 6.06 0.34 10.59
C ILE A 84 6.59 -1.01 11.08
N ASN A 85 5.88 -2.11 10.81
CA ASN A 85 6.31 -3.45 11.19
C ASN A 85 7.61 -3.84 10.49
N ASP A 86 7.73 -3.58 9.18
CA ASP A 86 8.95 -3.85 8.42
C ASP A 86 10.15 -3.04 8.94
N GLU A 87 9.94 -1.78 9.31
CA GLU A 87 10.98 -0.93 9.94
C GLU A 87 11.40 -1.49 11.31
N ASN A 88 10.45 -1.94 12.12
CA ASN A 88 10.73 -2.53 13.44
C ASN A 88 11.46 -3.88 13.32
N ILE A 89 11.01 -4.76 12.42
CA ILE A 89 11.67 -6.03 12.11
C ILE A 89 13.11 -5.77 11.68
N LYS A 90 13.35 -4.77 10.82
CA LYS A 90 14.70 -4.40 10.39
C LYS A 90 15.58 -3.99 11.57
N LYS A 91 15.08 -3.13 12.46
CA LYS A 91 15.81 -2.70 13.67
C LYS A 91 16.17 -3.89 14.58
N LEU A 92 15.22 -4.80 14.82
CA LEU A 92 15.43 -5.99 15.65
C LEU A 92 16.41 -6.96 14.98
N LYS A 93 16.32 -7.17 13.67
CA LYS A 93 17.28 -7.99 12.89
C LYS A 93 18.69 -7.41 12.96
N ASP A 94 18.83 -6.10 12.87
CA ASP A 94 20.14 -5.43 12.98
C ASP A 94 20.70 -5.48 14.41
N ALA A 95 19.84 -5.44 15.44
CA ALA A 95 20.25 -5.71 16.82
C ALA A 95 20.74 -7.16 16.99
N LEU A 96 20.01 -8.15 16.46
CA LEU A 96 20.44 -9.56 16.49
C LEU A 96 21.76 -9.79 15.77
N LYS A 97 22.00 -9.14 14.64
CA LYS A 97 23.29 -9.24 13.93
C LYS A 97 24.47 -8.78 14.80
N LYS A 98 24.25 -7.85 15.74
CA LYS A 98 25.28 -7.41 16.69
C LYS A 98 25.40 -8.33 17.91
N LEU A 99 24.28 -8.87 18.40
CA LEU A 99 24.24 -9.71 19.60
C LEU A 99 24.70 -11.16 19.34
N LYS A 100 24.31 -11.77 18.21
CA LYS A 100 24.63 -13.17 17.88
C LYS A 100 26.14 -13.49 17.84
N PRO A 101 27.02 -12.65 17.25
CA PRO A 101 28.46 -12.89 17.27
C PRO A 101 29.06 -12.84 18.68
N VAL A 102 28.59 -11.91 19.52
CA VAL A 102 29.03 -11.77 20.91
C VAL A 102 28.61 -13.01 21.71
N HIS A 103 27.35 -13.41 21.56
CA HIS A 103 26.83 -14.63 22.18
C HIS A 103 27.61 -15.87 21.73
N LYS A 104 27.87 -16.05 20.43
CA LYS A 104 28.63 -17.19 19.90
C LYS A 104 30.04 -17.27 20.49
N LYS A 105 30.74 -16.14 20.62
CA LYS A 105 32.07 -16.07 21.24
C LYS A 105 32.03 -16.48 22.71
N LEU A 106 31.10 -15.91 23.49
CA LEU A 106 30.97 -16.19 24.92
C LEU A 106 30.50 -17.63 25.19
N SER A 107 29.57 -18.14 24.39
CA SER A 107 29.05 -19.51 24.51
C SER A 107 30.12 -20.56 24.22
N ASN A 108 31.01 -20.33 23.25
CA ASN A 108 32.15 -21.21 22.98
C ASN A 108 33.16 -21.26 24.15
N MET A 109 33.21 -20.21 24.98
CA MET A 109 34.09 -20.13 26.15
C MET A 109 33.36 -20.47 27.46
N ARG A 110 32.11 -20.97 27.41
CA ARG A 110 31.21 -21.14 28.57
C ARG A 110 31.82 -21.90 29.75
N ASN A 111 32.67 -22.89 29.48
CA ASN A 111 33.34 -23.70 30.52
C ASN A 111 34.46 -22.94 31.24
N TYR A 112 34.97 -21.87 30.65
CA TYR A 112 36.06 -21.03 31.17
C TYR A 112 35.56 -19.70 31.77
N LEU A 113 34.24 -19.45 31.73
CA LEU A 113 33.65 -18.21 32.25
C LEU A 113 33.49 -18.25 33.77
N LYS A 114 33.76 -17.10 34.41
CA LYS A 114 33.44 -16.84 35.82
C LYS A 114 31.92 -16.73 36.04
N ALA A 115 31.47 -16.82 37.30
CA ALA A 115 30.05 -16.81 37.65
C ALA A 115 29.31 -15.56 37.17
N ASP A 116 29.92 -14.38 37.32
CA ASP A 116 29.42 -13.08 36.83
C ASP A 116 29.29 -13.01 35.31
N GLN A 117 30.19 -13.70 34.59
CA GLN A 117 30.15 -13.77 33.14
C GLN A 117 29.11 -14.77 32.62
N LYS A 118 28.82 -15.84 33.38
CA LYS A 118 27.73 -16.78 33.06
C LYS A 118 26.36 -16.14 33.25
N GLU A 119 26.20 -15.27 34.24
CA GLU A 119 24.98 -14.48 34.44
C GLU A 119 24.72 -13.56 33.25
N LYS A 120 25.71 -12.76 32.83
CA LYS A 120 25.62 -11.91 31.63
C LYS A 120 25.37 -12.68 30.34
N LEU A 121 25.90 -13.91 30.22
CA LEU A 121 25.61 -14.78 29.08
C LEU A 121 24.13 -15.20 29.06
N THR A 122 23.57 -15.51 30.22
CA THR A 122 22.15 -15.88 30.38
C THR A 122 21.24 -14.69 30.07
N GLU A 123 21.58 -13.48 30.54
CA GLU A 123 20.86 -12.25 30.18
C GLU A 123 20.91 -11.98 28.66
N LEU A 124 22.06 -12.20 28.04
CA LEU A 124 22.24 -12.07 26.60
C LEU A 124 21.41 -13.10 25.82
N GLU A 125 21.38 -14.36 26.29
CA GLU A 125 20.52 -15.42 25.74
C GLU A 125 19.05 -15.04 25.83
N PHE A 126 18.59 -14.55 26.97
CA PHE A 126 17.23 -14.08 27.17
C PHE A 126 16.89 -12.95 26.20
N LYS A 127 17.76 -11.94 26.09
CA LYS A 127 17.57 -10.79 25.18
C LYS A 127 17.55 -11.21 23.71
N ILE A 128 18.38 -12.17 23.30
CA ILE A 128 18.35 -12.73 21.95
C ILE A 128 17.02 -13.43 21.70
N SER A 129 16.59 -14.29 22.63
CA SER A 129 15.33 -15.03 22.53
C SER A 129 14.11 -14.08 22.44
N GLU A 130 14.07 -13.06 23.30
CA GLU A 130 13.03 -12.02 23.28
C GLU A 130 13.01 -11.26 21.95
N THR A 131 14.19 -10.88 21.43
CA THR A 131 14.29 -10.19 20.14
C THR A 131 13.84 -11.08 18.98
N GLU A 132 14.19 -12.37 18.99
CA GLU A 132 13.75 -13.34 17.98
C GLU A 132 12.24 -13.59 18.04
N TYR A 133 11.68 -13.65 19.25
CA TYR A 133 10.23 -13.75 19.46
C TYR A 133 9.51 -12.51 18.93
N GLY A 134 10.03 -11.30 19.23
CA GLY A 134 9.48 -10.04 18.73
C GLY A 134 9.47 -9.96 17.21
N ILE A 135 10.55 -10.41 16.54
CA ILE A 135 10.58 -10.50 15.07
C ILE A 135 9.50 -11.46 14.56
N LYS A 136 9.41 -12.67 15.12
CA LYS A 136 8.41 -13.65 14.71
C LYS A 136 6.98 -13.14 14.88
N SER A 137 6.71 -12.43 15.97
CA SER A 137 5.40 -11.84 16.25
C SER A 137 5.04 -10.76 15.22
N LEU A 138 5.97 -9.84 14.93
CA LEU A 138 5.75 -8.82 13.90
C LEU A 138 5.63 -9.41 12.49
N GLU A 139 6.39 -10.45 12.17
CA GLU A 139 6.29 -11.17 10.89
C GLU A 139 4.93 -11.87 10.75
N ALA A 140 4.40 -12.44 11.84
CA ALA A 140 3.07 -13.03 11.87
C ALA A 140 1.96 -11.97 11.68
N GLU A 141 2.05 -10.85 12.39
CA GLU A 141 1.10 -9.73 12.24
C GLU A 141 1.14 -9.16 10.81
N SER A 142 2.32 -8.93 10.25
CA SER A 142 2.46 -8.48 8.86
C SER A 142 1.85 -9.48 7.86
N LYS A 143 1.93 -10.78 8.14
CA LYS A 143 1.29 -11.81 7.32
C LYS A 143 -0.24 -11.73 7.38
N GLU A 144 -0.81 -11.45 8.55
CA GLU A 144 -2.25 -11.26 8.73
C GLU A 144 -2.74 -9.98 8.04
N ILE A 145 -2.05 -8.86 8.22
CA ILE A 145 -2.39 -7.60 7.56
C ILE A 145 -2.35 -7.75 6.03
N ARG A 146 -1.35 -8.46 5.48
CA ARG A 146 -1.30 -8.76 4.05
C ARG A 146 -2.54 -9.53 3.61
N LYS A 147 -2.94 -10.58 4.34
CA LYS A 147 -4.17 -11.32 4.02
C LYS A 147 -5.40 -10.43 4.03
N GLU A 148 -5.50 -9.50 4.97
CA GLU A 148 -6.60 -8.53 5.05
C GLU A 148 -6.63 -7.63 3.82
N ILE A 149 -5.48 -7.11 3.37
CA ILE A 149 -5.38 -6.28 2.16
C ILE A 149 -5.88 -7.04 0.91
N TYR A 150 -5.43 -8.27 0.69
CA TYR A 150 -5.86 -9.06 -0.49
C TYR A 150 -7.22 -9.75 -0.33
N SER A 151 -7.88 -9.60 0.82
CA SER A 151 -9.24 -10.14 1.00
C SER A 151 -10.26 -9.39 0.14
N ASN A 152 -10.01 -8.11 -0.14
CA ASN A 152 -10.93 -7.25 -0.88
C ASN A 152 -10.72 -7.35 -2.41
N LYS A 153 -10.94 -8.52 -2.99
CA LYS A 153 -10.67 -8.80 -4.43
C LYS A 153 -11.49 -7.98 -5.44
N LYS A 154 -12.45 -7.16 -5.00
CA LYS A 154 -13.32 -6.35 -5.87
C LYS A 154 -12.75 -4.97 -6.22
N ALA A 155 -11.48 -4.72 -5.92
CA ALA A 155 -10.88 -3.43 -6.16
C ALA A 155 -10.62 -3.18 -7.65
N ARG A 156 -11.06 -2.02 -8.15
CA ARG A 156 -10.97 -1.67 -9.57
C ARG A 156 -10.75 -0.18 -9.79
N ILE A 157 -10.11 0.16 -10.90
CA ILE A 157 -10.01 1.54 -11.39
C ILE A 157 -10.81 1.61 -12.68
N VAL A 158 -11.81 2.48 -12.72
CA VAL A 158 -12.65 2.71 -13.89
C VAL A 158 -12.42 4.13 -14.39
N ILE A 159 -12.05 4.24 -15.67
CA ILE A 159 -11.84 5.50 -16.35
C ILE A 159 -12.82 5.58 -17.52
N TYR A 160 -13.75 6.52 -17.50
CA TYR A 160 -14.88 6.52 -18.44
C TYR A 160 -14.53 7.10 -19.82
N ASP A 161 -13.69 8.13 -19.87
CA ASP A 161 -13.52 8.95 -21.08
C ASP A 161 -12.14 8.80 -21.71
N LEU A 162 -11.07 9.14 -20.98
CA LEU A 162 -9.72 9.17 -21.55
C LEU A 162 -8.63 8.97 -20.49
N VAL A 163 -7.65 8.13 -20.83
CA VAL A 163 -6.41 7.98 -20.06
C VAL A 163 -5.26 8.55 -20.87
N TYR A 164 -4.56 9.53 -20.32
CA TYR A 164 -3.39 10.11 -20.96
C TYR A 164 -2.13 9.23 -20.78
N PRO A 165 -1.13 9.33 -21.68
CA PRO A 165 0.17 8.71 -21.50
C PRO A 165 0.84 9.11 -20.17
N GLY A 166 1.62 8.19 -19.59
CA GLY A 166 2.35 8.38 -18.34
C GLY A 166 1.50 8.24 -17.08
N VAL A 167 0.20 7.98 -17.20
CA VAL A 167 -0.63 7.62 -16.04
C VAL A 167 -0.24 6.22 -15.57
N VAL A 168 -0.08 6.08 -14.25
CA VAL A 168 0.19 4.80 -13.61
C VAL A 168 -1.08 4.32 -12.94
N LEU A 169 -1.59 3.18 -13.39
CA LEU A 169 -2.72 2.48 -12.80
C LEU A 169 -2.16 1.35 -11.93
N ARG A 170 -2.52 1.33 -10.65
CA ARG A 170 -2.06 0.32 -9.70
C ARG A 170 -3.26 -0.32 -9.02
N VAL A 171 -3.34 -1.64 -9.08
CA VAL A 171 -4.36 -2.42 -8.38
C VAL A 171 -3.62 -3.44 -7.53
N PHE A 172 -3.73 -3.31 -6.21
CA PHE A 172 -2.87 -4.04 -5.26
C PHE A 172 -1.36 -3.84 -5.54
N ASP A 173 -0.62 -4.92 -5.79
CA ASP A 173 0.81 -4.87 -6.07
C ASP A 173 1.17 -4.72 -7.54
N SER A 174 0.21 -4.99 -8.41
CA SER A 174 0.41 -4.93 -9.85
C SER A 174 0.21 -3.49 -10.33
N GLN A 175 1.02 -3.08 -11.29
CA GLN A 175 0.98 -1.74 -11.87
C GLN A 175 1.06 -1.82 -13.38
N TYR A 176 0.37 -0.88 -14.03
CA TYR A 176 0.34 -0.72 -15.46
C TYR A 176 0.60 0.75 -15.78
N ILE A 177 1.59 0.99 -16.65
CA ILE A 177 1.93 2.34 -17.10
C ILE A 177 1.33 2.50 -18.48
N VAL A 178 0.49 3.52 -18.62
CA VAL A 178 -0.16 3.83 -19.89
C VAL A 178 0.85 4.49 -20.82
N GLU A 179 1.29 3.77 -21.85
CA GLU A 179 2.28 4.28 -22.81
C GLU A 179 1.67 5.21 -23.86
N ASN A 180 0.48 4.86 -24.36
CA ASN A 180 -0.27 5.60 -25.36
C ASN A 180 -1.64 5.98 -24.81
N ALA A 181 -2.22 7.07 -25.31
CA ALA A 181 -3.53 7.51 -24.85
C ALA A 181 -4.58 6.41 -25.10
N LEU A 182 -5.36 6.07 -24.07
CA LEU A 182 -6.41 5.07 -24.16
C LEU A 182 -7.77 5.77 -24.08
N ALA A 183 -8.61 5.56 -25.09
CA ALA A 183 -10.00 5.98 -25.05
C ALA A 183 -10.80 5.06 -24.12
N GLY A 184 -11.64 5.65 -23.28
CA GLY A 184 -12.49 4.95 -22.36
C GLY A 184 -13.72 4.31 -23.02
N PRO A 185 -14.45 3.45 -22.28
CA PRO A 185 -14.16 3.08 -20.90
C PRO A 185 -12.95 2.15 -20.78
N VAL A 186 -12.11 2.38 -19.77
CA VAL A 186 -10.99 1.53 -19.37
C VAL A 186 -11.20 1.09 -17.93
N VAL A 187 -11.28 -0.22 -17.73
CA VAL A 187 -11.38 -0.85 -16.42
C VAL A 187 -10.07 -1.58 -16.16
N ALA A 188 -9.36 -1.19 -15.10
CA ALA A 188 -8.19 -1.88 -14.61
C ALA A 188 -8.57 -2.70 -13.37
N GLU A 189 -8.44 -4.01 -13.50
CA GLU A 189 -8.73 -5.00 -12.47
C GLU A 189 -7.58 -6.00 -12.38
N ILE A 190 -7.46 -6.71 -11.27
CA ILE A 190 -6.48 -7.78 -11.14
C ILE A 190 -7.05 -9.05 -11.74
N ASP A 191 -6.31 -9.67 -12.67
CA ASP A 191 -6.68 -10.98 -13.21
C ASP A 191 -6.48 -12.03 -12.11
N PRO A 192 -7.52 -12.79 -11.72
CA PRO A 192 -7.43 -13.79 -10.66
C PRO A 192 -6.51 -14.97 -11.01
N ILE A 193 -6.19 -15.18 -12.29
CA ILE A 193 -5.36 -16.27 -12.79
C ILE A 193 -3.89 -15.85 -12.84
N THR A 194 -3.60 -14.71 -13.47
CA THR A 194 -2.22 -14.25 -13.67
C THR A 194 -1.70 -13.37 -12.53
N GLY A 195 -2.60 -12.73 -11.77
CA GLY A 195 -2.25 -11.73 -10.77
C GLY A 195 -1.78 -10.41 -11.36
N GLU A 196 -1.78 -10.26 -12.69
CA GLU A 196 -1.42 -9.03 -13.39
C GLU A 196 -2.63 -8.10 -13.54
N ILE A 197 -2.38 -6.84 -13.89
CA ILE A 197 -3.48 -5.92 -14.24
C ILE A 197 -4.00 -6.32 -15.62
N ALA A 198 -5.27 -6.69 -15.68
CA ALA A 198 -6.03 -6.77 -16.91
C ALA A 198 -6.72 -5.42 -17.17
N LEU A 199 -6.63 -4.95 -18.41
CA LEU A 199 -7.42 -3.83 -18.90
C LEU A 199 -8.56 -4.36 -19.75
N SER A 200 -9.79 -3.97 -19.42
CA SER A 200 -10.97 -4.26 -20.22
C SER A 200 -11.72 -2.98 -20.58
N SER A 201 -12.52 -3.05 -21.64
CA SER A 201 -13.43 -1.97 -22.04
C SER A 201 -14.89 -2.26 -21.64
N ASP A 202 -15.12 -3.36 -20.93
CA ASP A 202 -16.46 -3.75 -20.50
C ASP A 202 -16.73 -3.17 -19.11
N LEU A 203 -17.63 -2.20 -19.06
CA LEU A 203 -18.27 -1.79 -17.82
C LEU A 203 -19.24 -2.89 -17.42
N ASN A 204 -18.74 -3.96 -16.80
CA ASN A 204 -19.58 -4.89 -16.06
C ASN A 204 -20.17 -4.13 -14.86
N GLU A 205 -21.27 -3.43 -15.13
CA GLU A 205 -22.24 -3.03 -14.13
C GLU A 205 -22.84 -4.33 -13.58
N GLU A 206 -22.21 -4.91 -12.56
CA GLU A 206 -22.95 -5.77 -11.63
C GLU A 206 -24.09 -4.90 -11.08
N LYS A 207 -25.27 -5.06 -11.70
CA LYS A 207 -26.54 -4.59 -11.17
C LYS A 207 -26.73 -5.25 -9.80
N GLU A 208 -26.54 -4.49 -8.74
CA GLU A 208 -27.27 -4.71 -7.49
C GLU A 208 -28.71 -4.18 -7.64
#